data_AF-A0A3M9YNX8-F1
#
_entry.id   AF-A0A3M9YNX8-F1
#
_cell.length_a   1.000
_cell.length_b   1.000
_cell.length_c   1.000
_cell.angle_alpha   90.00
_cell.angle_beta   90.00
_cell.angle_gamma   90.00
#
_symmetry.space_group_name_H-M   'P 1'
#
loop_
_entity.id
_entity.type
_entity.pdbx_description
1 polymer ?
#
loop_
_entity_poly.entity_id
_entity_poly.type
_entity_poly.pdbx_seq_one_letter_code
_entity_poly.pdbx_strand_id
1 'polypeptide(L)'
;MPRAKEKPRKSEGELRAQAGAITTEAMTETLARPAHDPRAALRDPGYFALHLQAAAALRAVGNLGWYDSQFLRRFEAARRYLEQVCPDRLREFCDGFDAVRPPAGFREIVIEDVFDPATRQAIIAASRNAAIETFDQQASENANFGREVVWDHPFFLELQEQVRPRIEALVGTPLTSSYNFLSRYGANGKCDLHMDHPDAMYTFDYCIEQDAVWPIYLSRVVDWPTAQFARSFDPETIIADPAYDFAEHLLHPNRALLFNGSSQWHYRRPKVAGGFCHLLFFHYVPAGCEALVEPRRWAERFGIAELQPLCDLFARPDVDGLA
;
A
#
# COMPACT_ATOMS: atom_id res chain seq x y z
N MET A 1 19.71 32.94 -62.74
CA MET A 1 19.09 32.43 -61.49
C MET A 1 20.20 31.96 -60.55
N PRO A 2 20.30 32.48 -59.32
CA PRO A 2 21.42 32.18 -58.42
C PRO A 2 21.17 30.87 -57.66
N ARG A 3 22.22 30.04 -57.54
CA ARG A 3 22.23 28.82 -56.73
C ARG A 3 22.14 29.18 -55.25
N ALA A 4 21.14 28.65 -54.55
CA ALA A 4 21.00 28.74 -53.11
C ALA A 4 22.17 27.99 -52.43
N LYS A 5 22.82 28.65 -51.46
CA LYS A 5 23.84 28.06 -50.60
C LYS A 5 23.14 27.25 -49.51
N GLU A 6 23.40 25.94 -49.47
CA GLU A 6 22.98 25.07 -48.37
C GLU A 6 23.71 25.48 -47.08
N LYS A 7 22.94 25.70 -46.00
CA LYS A 7 23.48 25.88 -44.65
C LYS A 7 23.86 24.51 -44.07
N PRO A 8 24.95 24.42 -43.29
CA PRO A 8 25.38 23.17 -42.70
C PRO A 8 24.34 22.66 -41.69
N ARG A 9 23.98 21.38 -41.82
CA ARG A 9 23.14 20.68 -40.83
C ARG A 9 23.94 20.50 -39.54
N LYS A 10 23.37 20.94 -38.42
CA LYS A 10 23.89 20.64 -37.08
C LYS A 10 23.92 19.12 -36.87
N SER A 11 24.95 18.64 -36.19
CA SER A 11 25.09 17.20 -35.91
C SER A 11 24.04 16.73 -34.90
N GLU A 12 23.63 15.45 -34.97
CA GLU A 12 22.68 14.85 -34.02
C GLU A 12 23.13 14.96 -32.55
N GLY A 13 24.43 15.15 -32.30
CA GLY A 13 24.97 15.42 -30.96
C GLY A 13 24.58 16.79 -30.39
N GLU A 14 24.45 17.82 -31.24
CA GLU A 14 24.07 19.17 -30.79
C GLU A 14 22.56 19.31 -30.53
N LEU A 15 21.72 18.50 -31.22
CA LEU A 15 20.28 18.46 -30.97
C LEU A 15 19.93 17.76 -29.65
N ARG A 16 20.72 16.75 -29.23
CA ARG A 16 20.53 16.08 -27.93
C ARG A 16 20.96 16.94 -26.73
N ALA A 17 22.00 17.77 -26.87
CA ALA A 17 22.43 18.67 -25.80
C ALA A 17 21.42 19.82 -25.55
N GLN A 18 20.70 20.27 -26.59
CA GLN A 18 19.67 21.32 -26.45
C GLN A 18 18.32 20.78 -25.94
N ALA A 19 18.00 19.51 -26.15
CA ALA A 19 16.81 18.86 -25.59
C ALA A 19 16.98 18.47 -24.10
N GLY A 20 18.21 18.21 -23.64
CA GLY A 20 18.49 17.88 -22.24
C GLY A 20 18.61 19.09 -21.29
N ALA A 21 18.65 20.31 -21.81
CA ALA A 21 18.76 21.53 -21.00
C ALA A 21 17.40 22.20 -20.72
N ILE A 22 16.34 21.85 -21.45
CA ILE A 22 15.01 22.48 -21.33
C ILE A 22 14.09 21.73 -20.35
N THR A 23 14.42 20.51 -19.95
CA THR A 23 13.58 19.69 -19.05
C THR A 23 13.96 19.75 -17.56
N THR A 24 15.00 20.48 -17.18
CA THR A 24 15.48 20.47 -15.77
C THR A 24 15.19 21.78 -15.02
N GLU A 25 14.82 22.87 -15.70
CA GLU A 25 14.54 24.17 -15.06
C GLU A 25 13.05 24.39 -14.74
N ALA A 26 12.13 23.55 -15.20
CA ALA A 26 10.68 23.74 -15.02
C ALA A 26 10.04 22.88 -13.89
N MET A 27 10.82 22.12 -13.11
CA MET A 27 10.29 21.25 -12.04
C MET A 27 10.72 21.63 -10.62
N THR A 28 11.43 22.74 -10.41
CA THR A 28 12.04 23.07 -9.10
C THR A 28 11.66 24.45 -8.58
N GLU A 29 10.44 24.93 -8.87
CA GLU A 29 9.88 26.11 -8.21
C GLU A 29 8.44 25.87 -7.73
N THR A 30 8.22 24.73 -7.06
CA THR A 30 7.17 24.70 -6.03
C THR A 30 7.73 25.50 -4.87
N LEU A 31 7.39 26.79 -4.78
CA LEU A 31 7.65 27.61 -3.60
C LEU A 31 7.19 26.81 -2.39
N ALA A 32 8.14 26.27 -1.63
CA ALA A 32 7.85 25.46 -0.46
C ALA A 32 7.01 26.32 0.48
N ARG A 33 5.70 26.02 0.55
CA ARG A 33 4.86 26.60 1.59
C ARG A 33 5.58 26.35 2.92
N PRO A 34 5.71 27.37 3.79
CA PRO A 34 6.31 27.16 5.09
C PRO A 34 5.59 25.99 5.75
N ALA A 35 6.36 25.01 6.23
CA ALA A 35 5.81 23.83 6.87
C ALA A 35 4.85 24.27 7.98
N HIS A 36 3.61 23.75 7.93
CA HIS A 36 2.62 24.00 8.97
C HIS A 36 3.19 23.53 10.32
N ASP A 37 3.23 24.42 11.32
CA ASP A 37 3.68 24.09 12.68
C ASP A 37 2.44 23.87 13.58
N PRO A 38 2.10 22.61 13.92
CA PRO A 38 0.95 22.31 14.76
C PRO A 38 1.01 23.01 16.12
N ARG A 39 2.20 23.23 16.69
CA ARG A 39 2.35 23.86 18.02
C ARG A 39 2.03 25.34 17.98
N ALA A 40 2.41 26.02 16.90
CA ALA A 40 2.01 27.40 16.68
C ALA A 40 0.50 27.50 16.42
N ALA A 41 -0.05 26.60 15.60
CA ALA A 41 -1.47 26.58 15.25
C ALA A 41 -2.38 26.35 16.48
N LEU A 42 -1.97 25.53 17.44
CA LEU A 42 -2.71 25.29 18.70
C LEU A 42 -2.92 26.55 19.56
N ARG A 43 -2.24 27.67 19.28
CA ARG A 43 -2.49 28.96 19.94
C ARG A 43 -3.71 29.69 19.38
N ASP A 44 -4.18 29.33 18.19
CA ASP A 44 -5.42 29.85 17.61
C ASP A 44 -6.62 29.13 18.24
N PRO A 45 -7.59 29.85 18.85
CA PRO A 45 -8.74 29.21 19.50
C PRO A 45 -9.62 28.38 18.57
N GLY A 46 -9.76 28.80 17.30
CA GLY A 46 -10.55 28.08 16.30
C GLY A 46 -9.89 26.74 15.96
N TYR A 47 -8.59 26.78 15.67
CA TYR A 47 -7.78 25.58 15.42
C TYR A 47 -7.79 24.64 16.62
N PHE A 48 -7.62 25.16 17.83
CA PHE A 48 -7.64 24.36 19.06
C PHE A 48 -8.96 23.61 19.25
N ALA A 49 -10.10 24.27 19.01
CA ALA A 49 -11.42 23.64 19.10
C ALA A 49 -11.57 22.49 18.08
N LEU A 50 -11.16 22.71 16.83
CA LEU A 50 -11.18 21.67 15.80
C LEU A 50 -10.23 20.51 16.13
N HIS A 51 -9.06 20.82 16.70
CA HIS A 51 -8.09 19.80 17.13
C HIS A 51 -8.65 18.90 18.24
N LEU A 52 -9.40 19.45 19.20
CA LEU A 52 -10.08 18.65 20.23
C LEU A 52 -11.15 17.74 19.62
N GLN A 53 -11.91 18.23 18.64
CA GLN A 53 -12.90 17.42 17.92
C GLN A 53 -12.24 16.30 17.10
N ALA A 54 -11.12 16.59 16.42
CA ALA A 54 -10.33 15.59 15.69
C ALA A 54 -9.80 14.48 16.61
N ALA A 55 -9.24 14.86 17.77
CA ALA A 55 -8.78 13.91 18.78
C ALA A 55 -9.94 13.06 19.34
N ALA A 56 -11.12 13.66 19.55
CA ALA A 56 -12.31 12.94 20.00
C ALA A 56 -12.81 11.94 18.94
N ALA A 57 -12.85 12.33 17.67
CA ALA A 57 -13.25 11.46 16.56
C ALA A 57 -12.30 10.25 16.44
N LEU A 58 -10.99 10.47 16.50
CA LEU A 58 -9.98 9.41 16.46
C LEU A 58 -10.12 8.42 17.63
N ARG A 59 -10.35 8.92 18.85
CA ARG A 59 -10.57 8.07 20.03
C ARG A 59 -11.87 7.27 19.95
N ALA A 60 -12.92 7.84 19.34
CA ALA A 60 -14.22 7.18 19.23
C ALA A 60 -14.20 5.96 18.29
N VAL A 61 -13.27 5.92 17.33
CA VAL A 61 -13.06 4.77 16.45
C VAL A 61 -12.44 3.59 17.23
N GLY A 62 -11.40 3.86 18.01
CA GLY A 62 -10.64 2.81 18.71
C GLY A 62 -9.77 1.98 17.76
N ASN A 63 -9.24 0.85 18.24
CA ASN A 63 -8.42 -0.07 17.45
C ASN A 63 -9.31 -1.02 16.64
N LEU A 64 -8.91 -1.36 15.40
CA LEU A 64 -9.77 -2.17 14.53
C LEU A 64 -9.55 -3.69 14.63
N GLY A 65 -8.54 -4.15 15.37
CA GLY A 65 -8.41 -5.56 15.77
C GLY A 65 -7.53 -6.43 14.85
N TRP A 66 -7.12 -5.93 13.68
CA TRP A 66 -6.10 -6.56 12.83
C TRP A 66 -4.89 -5.63 12.61
N TYR A 67 -3.76 -6.21 12.21
CA TYR A 67 -2.56 -5.46 11.85
C TYR A 67 -2.76 -4.67 10.55
N ASP A 68 -2.04 -3.56 10.35
CA ASP A 68 -2.20 -2.66 9.18
C ASP A 68 -3.56 -1.95 9.04
N SER A 69 -4.45 -2.12 10.02
CA SER A 69 -5.74 -1.41 10.09
C SER A 69 -5.65 0.11 10.28
N GLN A 70 -4.43 0.67 10.37
CA GLN A 70 -4.19 2.07 10.72
C GLN A 70 -4.79 3.05 9.71
N PHE A 71 -4.69 2.76 8.42
CA PHE A 71 -5.32 3.59 7.40
C PHE A 71 -6.84 3.63 7.58
N LEU A 72 -7.46 2.46 7.73
CA LEU A 72 -8.92 2.34 7.84
C LEU A 72 -9.43 3.01 9.12
N ARG A 73 -8.66 2.94 10.21
CA ARG A 73 -8.93 3.70 11.44
C ARG A 73 -8.92 5.20 11.17
N ARG A 74 -7.92 5.69 10.44
CA ARG A 74 -7.78 7.12 10.08
C ARG A 74 -8.88 7.57 9.13
N PHE A 75 -9.25 6.76 8.15
CA PHE A 75 -10.35 7.03 7.20
C PHE A 75 -11.69 7.16 7.94
N GLU A 76 -12.00 6.22 8.81
CA GLU A 76 -13.24 6.25 9.60
C GLU A 76 -13.26 7.40 10.62
N ALA A 77 -12.09 7.77 11.18
CA ALA A 77 -11.96 8.95 12.03
C ALA A 77 -12.24 10.24 11.25
N ALA A 78 -11.70 10.37 10.03
CA ALA A 78 -11.95 11.50 9.15
C ALA A 78 -13.43 11.60 8.74
N ARG A 79 -14.07 10.47 8.40
CA ARG A 79 -15.50 10.40 8.08
C ARG A 79 -16.35 10.96 9.22
N ARG A 80 -16.12 10.49 10.46
CA ARG A 80 -16.84 10.92 11.67
C ARG A 80 -16.56 12.38 12.02
N TYR A 81 -15.33 12.83 11.83
CA TYR A 81 -14.93 14.21 12.08
C TYR A 81 -15.61 15.17 11.10
N LEU A 82 -15.59 14.86 9.80
CA LEU A 82 -16.23 15.67 8.76
C LEU A 82 -17.76 15.71 8.91
N GLU A 83 -18.38 14.61 9.34
CA GLU A 83 -19.81 14.58 9.67
C GLU A 83 -20.21 15.65 10.70
N GLN A 84 -19.30 16.01 11.61
CA GLN A 84 -19.53 17.02 12.65
C GLN A 84 -19.12 18.43 12.23
N VAL A 85 -18.00 18.56 11.50
CA VAL A 85 -17.34 19.85 11.26
C VAL A 85 -17.68 20.44 9.90
N CYS A 86 -17.84 19.61 8.88
CA CYS A 86 -18.10 20.05 7.50
C CYS A 86 -18.91 19.00 6.72
N PRO A 87 -20.18 18.74 7.12
CA PRO A 87 -20.98 17.64 6.56
C PRO A 87 -21.20 17.76 5.05
N ASP A 88 -21.27 18.98 4.52
CA ASP A 88 -21.46 19.24 3.09
C ASP A 88 -20.27 18.74 2.22
N ARG A 89 -19.09 18.57 2.81
CA ARG A 89 -17.88 18.05 2.13
C ARG A 89 -17.62 16.57 2.40
N LEU A 90 -18.40 15.93 3.27
CA LEU A 90 -18.23 14.52 3.64
C LEU A 90 -18.32 13.59 2.42
N ARG A 91 -19.29 13.84 1.55
CA ARG A 91 -19.48 13.04 0.34
C ARG A 91 -18.27 13.13 -0.58
N GLU A 92 -17.76 14.33 -0.83
CA GLU A 92 -16.57 14.52 -1.66
C GLU A 92 -15.35 13.79 -1.11
N PHE A 93 -15.17 13.83 0.22
CA PHE A 93 -14.11 13.07 0.89
C PHE A 93 -14.25 11.57 0.62
N CYS A 94 -15.44 10.99 0.85
CA CYS A 94 -15.68 9.57 0.64
C CYS A 94 -15.56 9.13 -0.83
N ASP A 95 -16.20 9.87 -1.74
CA ASP A 95 -16.19 9.60 -3.19
C ASP A 95 -14.75 9.68 -3.76
N GLY A 96 -13.88 10.51 -3.18
CA GLY A 96 -12.48 10.57 -3.60
C GLY A 96 -11.66 9.31 -3.36
N PHE A 97 -12.13 8.37 -2.52
CA PHE A 97 -11.49 7.05 -2.33
C PHE A 97 -11.94 6.00 -3.34
N ASP A 98 -12.90 6.31 -4.23
CA ASP A 98 -13.30 5.38 -5.29
C ASP A 98 -12.12 4.99 -6.20
N ALA A 99 -11.13 5.87 -6.33
CA ALA A 99 -9.91 5.60 -7.09
C ALA A 99 -9.05 4.47 -6.49
N VAL A 100 -9.19 4.15 -5.20
CA VAL A 100 -8.48 3.05 -4.51
C VAL A 100 -9.42 1.92 -4.12
N ARG A 101 -10.59 1.84 -4.76
CA ARG A 101 -11.50 0.70 -4.70
C ARG A 101 -11.33 -0.18 -5.94
N PRO A 102 -11.34 -1.52 -5.81
CA PRO A 102 -11.28 -2.38 -6.97
C PRO A 102 -12.56 -2.22 -7.82
N PRO A 103 -12.49 -2.51 -9.12
CA PRO A 103 -13.68 -2.51 -9.97
C PRO A 103 -14.71 -3.52 -9.46
N ALA A 104 -15.99 -3.23 -9.70
CA ALA A 104 -17.07 -4.11 -9.30
C ALA A 104 -16.88 -5.52 -9.89
N GLY A 105 -16.94 -6.53 -9.02
CA GLY A 105 -16.76 -7.92 -9.42
C GLY A 105 -15.30 -8.35 -9.64
N PHE A 106 -14.31 -7.52 -9.29
CA PHE A 106 -12.91 -7.94 -9.25
C PHE A 106 -12.76 -9.23 -8.43
N ARG A 107 -11.93 -10.14 -8.96
CA ARG A 107 -11.47 -11.36 -8.31
C ARG A 107 -9.98 -11.50 -8.53
N GLU A 108 -9.35 -12.20 -7.61
CA GLU A 108 -7.94 -12.52 -7.67
C GLU A 108 -7.57 -13.30 -8.93
N ILE A 109 -6.35 -13.07 -9.40
CA ILE A 109 -5.82 -13.61 -10.66
C ILE A 109 -4.61 -14.48 -10.33
N VAL A 110 -4.71 -15.76 -10.67
CA VAL A 110 -3.57 -16.69 -10.59
C VAL A 110 -2.69 -16.49 -11.83
N ILE A 111 -1.39 -16.32 -11.59
CA ILE A 111 -0.40 -16.10 -12.64
C ILE A 111 0.56 -17.29 -12.62
N GLU A 112 0.45 -18.11 -13.65
CA GLU A 112 1.32 -19.25 -13.89
C GLU A 112 2.63 -18.82 -14.56
N ASP A 113 3.68 -19.60 -14.31
CA ASP A 113 5.00 -19.47 -14.95
C ASP A 113 5.46 -18.01 -15.07
N VAL A 114 5.52 -17.32 -13.92
CA VAL A 114 5.73 -15.88 -13.87
C VAL A 114 7.04 -15.47 -14.54
N PHE A 115 8.12 -16.18 -14.21
CA PHE A 115 9.47 -15.89 -14.65
C PHE A 115 10.08 -17.06 -15.41
N ASP A 116 10.96 -16.74 -16.35
CA ASP A 116 11.79 -17.73 -17.02
C ASP A 116 12.80 -18.38 -16.03
N PRO A 117 13.40 -19.54 -16.39
CA PRO A 117 14.31 -20.24 -15.49
C PRO A 117 15.51 -19.41 -15.01
N ALA A 118 16.09 -18.54 -15.85
CA ALA A 118 17.26 -17.74 -15.46
C ALA A 118 16.86 -16.67 -14.45
N THR A 119 15.78 -15.93 -14.72
CA THR A 119 15.23 -14.93 -13.81
C THR A 119 14.81 -15.56 -12.48
N ARG A 120 14.21 -16.75 -12.50
CA ARG A 120 13.85 -17.51 -11.30
C ARG A 120 15.07 -17.87 -10.44
N GLN A 121 16.18 -18.32 -11.06
CA GLN A 121 17.41 -18.60 -10.32
C GLN A 121 18.00 -17.34 -9.68
N ALA A 122 17.94 -16.19 -10.37
CA ALA A 122 18.37 -14.92 -9.82
C ALA A 122 17.53 -14.52 -8.59
N ILE A 123 16.19 -14.68 -8.65
CA ILE A 123 15.29 -14.40 -7.53
C ILE A 123 15.60 -15.31 -6.33
N ILE A 124 15.80 -16.61 -6.55
CA ILE A 124 16.18 -17.56 -5.50
C ILE A 124 17.51 -17.16 -4.86
N ALA A 125 18.52 -16.83 -5.67
CA ALA A 125 19.82 -16.42 -5.17
C ALA A 125 19.73 -15.11 -4.36
N ALA A 126 18.99 -14.12 -4.86
CA ALA A 126 18.73 -12.87 -4.13
C ALA A 126 18.02 -13.13 -2.80
N SER A 127 16.99 -13.98 -2.80
CA SER A 127 16.25 -14.32 -1.58
C SER A 127 17.12 -14.98 -0.50
N ARG A 128 18.01 -15.90 -0.89
CA ARG A 128 18.87 -16.61 0.07
C ARG A 128 20.01 -15.74 0.59
N ASN A 129 20.52 -14.83 -0.23
CA ASN A 129 21.63 -13.96 0.12
C ASN A 129 21.19 -12.64 0.77
N ALA A 130 19.90 -12.32 0.73
CA ALA A 130 19.36 -11.11 1.33
C ALA A 130 19.65 -11.08 2.84
N ALA A 131 20.40 -10.06 3.25
CA ALA A 131 20.70 -9.81 4.65
C ALA A 131 19.40 -9.50 5.41
N ILE A 132 19.29 -10.07 6.60
CA ILE A 132 18.20 -9.75 7.53
C ILE A 132 18.69 -8.62 8.40
N GLU A 133 17.96 -7.52 8.43
CA GLU A 133 18.25 -6.46 9.37
C GLU A 133 17.83 -6.91 10.78
N THR A 134 18.78 -6.89 11.71
CA THR A 134 18.53 -7.29 13.10
C THR A 134 18.15 -6.07 13.93
N PHE A 135 16.90 -5.64 13.82
CA PHE A 135 16.29 -4.63 14.68
C PHE A 135 15.05 -5.19 15.39
N ASP A 136 14.51 -4.48 16.39
CA ASP A 136 13.34 -4.90 17.17
C ASP A 136 12.14 -5.30 16.29
N GLN A 137 12.00 -4.66 15.13
CA GLN A 137 10.98 -4.99 14.14
C GLN A 137 11.09 -6.45 13.66
N GLN A 138 12.30 -6.96 13.40
CA GLN A 138 12.48 -8.36 12.97
C GLN A 138 12.17 -9.36 14.10
N ALA A 139 12.41 -8.99 15.36
CA ALA A 139 11.98 -9.81 16.49
C ALA A 139 10.45 -9.90 16.56
N SER A 140 9.76 -8.77 16.34
CA SER A 140 8.30 -8.69 16.25
C SER A 140 7.76 -9.52 15.08
N GLU A 141 8.36 -9.44 13.89
CA GLU A 141 7.98 -10.24 12.71
C GLU A 141 8.09 -11.75 12.99
N ASN A 142 9.18 -12.18 13.62
CA ASN A 142 9.34 -13.59 14.00
C ASN A 142 8.31 -14.03 15.03
N ALA A 143 8.05 -13.21 16.05
CA ALA A 143 7.09 -13.53 17.11
C ALA A 143 5.65 -13.59 16.60
N ASN A 144 5.27 -12.64 15.75
CA ASN A 144 3.90 -12.49 15.27
C ASN A 144 3.58 -13.36 14.06
N PHE A 145 4.55 -13.61 13.18
CA PHE A 145 4.29 -14.26 11.88
C PHE A 145 5.20 -15.46 11.61
N GLY A 146 6.26 -15.67 12.39
CA GLY A 146 7.23 -16.74 12.16
C GLY A 146 8.04 -16.56 10.88
N ARG A 147 8.38 -15.30 10.53
CA ARG A 147 9.12 -14.96 9.31
C ARG A 147 10.27 -13.99 9.51
N GLU A 148 11.23 -14.09 8.59
CA GLU A 148 12.24 -13.05 8.33
C GLU A 148 11.77 -12.17 7.18
N VAL A 149 11.87 -10.85 7.33
CA VAL A 149 11.42 -9.87 6.34
C VAL A 149 12.59 -9.02 5.87
N VAL A 150 12.67 -8.79 4.56
CA VAL A 150 13.62 -7.84 3.96
C VAL A 150 12.84 -6.89 3.08
N TRP A 151 12.83 -5.61 3.46
CA TRP A 151 12.12 -4.55 2.75
C TRP A 151 13.01 -3.96 1.65
N ASP A 152 12.39 -3.59 0.53
CA ASP A 152 13.00 -2.76 -0.53
C ASP A 152 14.40 -3.19 -0.97
N HIS A 153 14.62 -4.51 -1.07
CA HIS A 153 15.89 -5.05 -1.55
C HIS A 153 16.15 -4.53 -2.97
N PRO A 154 17.36 -4.01 -3.30
CA PRO A 154 17.60 -3.33 -4.59
C PRO A 154 17.22 -4.15 -5.83
N PHE A 155 17.56 -5.45 -5.84
CA PHE A 155 17.16 -6.35 -6.92
C PHE A 155 15.62 -6.49 -7.06
N PHE A 156 14.89 -6.48 -5.95
CA PHE A 156 13.43 -6.61 -5.97
C PHE A 156 12.73 -5.29 -6.32
N LEU A 157 13.31 -4.13 -6.02
CA LEU A 157 12.85 -2.84 -6.54
C LEU A 157 12.90 -2.80 -8.07
N GLU A 158 14.03 -3.21 -8.66
CA GLU A 158 14.16 -3.29 -10.13
C GLU A 158 13.18 -4.30 -10.74
N LEU A 159 13.02 -5.46 -10.10
CA LEU A 159 12.11 -6.50 -10.57
C LEU A 159 10.63 -6.06 -10.46
N GLN A 160 10.25 -5.33 -9.41
CA GLN A 160 8.90 -4.79 -9.24
C GLN A 160 8.51 -3.88 -10.41
N GLU A 161 9.43 -3.00 -10.84
CA GLU A 161 9.22 -2.15 -12.01
C GLU A 161 9.14 -2.93 -13.32
N GLN A 162 9.93 -4.00 -13.47
CA GLN A 162 9.85 -4.87 -14.65
C GLN A 162 8.53 -5.63 -14.73
N VAL A 163 7.95 -6.01 -13.58
CA VAL A 163 6.68 -6.72 -13.50
C VAL A 163 5.47 -5.78 -13.66
N ARG A 164 5.59 -4.51 -13.26
CA ARG A 164 4.49 -3.55 -13.23
C ARG A 164 3.67 -3.45 -14.53
N PRO A 165 4.26 -3.35 -15.75
CA PRO A 165 3.47 -3.28 -16.98
C PRO A 165 2.56 -4.50 -17.21
N ARG A 166 2.99 -5.69 -16.77
CA ARG A 166 2.15 -6.91 -16.82
C ARG A 166 0.99 -6.81 -15.84
N ILE A 167 1.22 -6.27 -14.65
CA ILE A 167 0.16 -6.09 -13.63
C ILE A 167 -0.85 -5.04 -14.10
N GLU A 168 -0.38 -3.90 -14.63
CA GLU A 168 -1.23 -2.87 -15.23
C GLU A 168 -2.15 -3.45 -16.32
N ALA A 169 -1.62 -4.31 -17.19
CA ALA A 169 -2.40 -4.98 -18.22
C ALA A 169 -3.45 -5.95 -17.65
N LEU A 170 -3.16 -6.63 -16.54
CA LEU A 170 -4.10 -7.55 -15.88
C LEU A 170 -5.24 -6.81 -15.16
N VAL A 171 -4.94 -5.69 -14.49
CA VAL A 171 -5.94 -4.93 -13.73
C VAL A 171 -6.66 -3.86 -14.56
N GLY A 172 -6.10 -3.50 -15.72
CA GLY A 172 -6.69 -2.52 -16.64
C GLY A 172 -6.56 -1.07 -16.18
N THR A 173 -5.67 -0.76 -15.24
CA THR A 173 -5.39 0.61 -14.76
C THR A 173 -3.89 0.87 -14.66
N PRO A 174 -3.41 2.10 -14.94
CA PRO A 174 -2.04 2.49 -14.64
C PRO A 174 -1.74 2.40 -13.14
N LEU A 175 -0.51 1.98 -12.80
CA LEU A 175 -0.09 1.74 -11.43
C LEU A 175 1.19 2.50 -11.10
N THR A 176 1.36 2.84 -9.82
CA THR A 176 2.62 3.22 -9.20
C THR A 176 3.04 2.10 -8.25
N SER A 177 4.33 1.73 -8.27
CA SER A 177 4.89 0.83 -7.27
C SER A 177 4.92 1.51 -5.90
N SER A 178 4.44 0.82 -4.88
CA SER A 178 4.46 1.32 -3.51
C SER A 178 5.73 0.85 -2.79
N TYR A 179 5.67 -0.32 -2.16
CA TYR A 179 6.80 -0.98 -1.52
C TYR A 179 6.86 -2.46 -1.91
N ASN A 180 7.99 -3.11 -1.62
CA ASN A 180 8.09 -4.56 -1.69
C ASN A 180 8.77 -5.12 -0.46
N PHE A 181 8.48 -6.39 -0.19
CA PHE A 181 9.26 -7.15 0.77
C PHE A 181 9.39 -8.62 0.40
N LEU A 182 10.55 -9.16 0.72
CA LEU A 182 10.80 -10.60 0.79
C LEU A 182 10.36 -11.09 2.16
N SER A 183 9.60 -12.18 2.19
CA SER A 183 9.16 -12.85 3.40
C SER A 183 9.62 -14.30 3.40
N ARG A 184 10.51 -14.66 4.34
CA ARG A 184 10.97 -16.04 4.55
C ARG A 184 10.28 -16.63 5.77
N TYR A 185 9.18 -17.34 5.55
CA TYR A 185 8.47 -18.05 6.61
C TYR A 185 9.18 -19.35 6.96
N GLY A 186 9.43 -19.54 8.26
CA GLY A 186 9.89 -20.82 8.82
C GLY A 186 8.75 -21.77 9.16
N ALA A 187 9.06 -22.77 9.99
CA ALA A 187 8.11 -23.83 10.37
C ALA A 187 6.90 -23.34 11.19
N ASN A 188 7.02 -22.18 11.83
CA ASN A 188 5.94 -21.56 12.62
C ASN A 188 5.20 -20.47 11.82
N GLY A 189 5.38 -20.43 10.50
CA GLY A 189 4.79 -19.41 9.64
C GLY A 189 3.28 -19.34 9.79
N LYS A 190 2.76 -18.12 9.99
CA LYS A 190 1.33 -17.80 9.97
C LYS A 190 1.09 -16.43 9.37
N CYS A 191 -0.13 -16.21 8.88
CA CYS A 191 -0.60 -14.91 8.42
C CYS A 191 -2.04 -14.77 8.91
N ASP A 192 -2.23 -14.00 10.00
CA ASP A 192 -3.55 -13.84 10.61
C ASP A 192 -4.48 -13.06 9.65
N LEU A 193 -5.79 -13.14 9.88
CA LEU A 193 -6.78 -12.47 9.04
C LEU A 193 -6.61 -10.94 9.07
N HIS A 194 -6.47 -10.33 7.90
CA HIS A 194 -6.28 -8.89 7.76
C HIS A 194 -6.72 -8.38 6.39
N MET A 195 -6.75 -7.06 6.27
CA MET A 195 -6.73 -6.29 5.03
C MET A 195 -5.46 -5.45 5.04
N ASP A 196 -4.84 -5.29 3.87
CA ASP A 196 -3.66 -4.46 3.70
C ASP A 196 -4.01 -2.97 3.73
N HIS A 197 -2.97 -2.15 3.90
CA HIS A 197 -3.05 -0.72 3.67
C HIS A 197 -3.33 -0.42 2.18
N PRO A 198 -4.07 0.64 1.81
CA PRO A 198 -4.42 0.90 0.39
C PRO A 198 -3.27 1.27 -0.55
N ASP A 199 -2.07 1.53 -0.05
CA ASP A 199 -0.86 1.60 -0.87
C ASP A 199 -0.41 0.20 -1.35
N ALA A 200 -0.94 -0.85 -0.73
CA ALA A 200 -0.97 -2.24 -1.16
C ALA A 200 -2.35 -2.64 -1.72
N MET A 201 -3.03 -1.71 -2.40
CA MET A 201 -4.31 -1.99 -3.05
C MET A 201 -4.23 -3.22 -3.95
N TYR A 202 -3.20 -3.32 -4.80
CA TYR A 202 -2.93 -4.53 -5.56
C TYR A 202 -1.68 -5.19 -5.01
N THR A 203 -1.84 -6.42 -4.52
CA THR A 203 -0.77 -7.23 -3.97
C THR A 203 -0.46 -8.37 -4.93
N PHE A 204 0.79 -8.43 -5.38
CA PHE A 204 1.35 -9.54 -6.14
C PHE A 204 2.18 -10.41 -5.19
N ASP A 205 1.59 -11.53 -4.75
CA ASP A 205 2.22 -12.54 -3.88
C ASP A 205 2.84 -13.62 -4.77
N TYR A 206 4.17 -13.62 -4.89
CA TYR A 206 4.94 -14.57 -5.68
C TYR A 206 5.63 -15.62 -4.81
N CYS A 207 5.38 -16.90 -5.11
CA CYS A 207 6.07 -17.99 -4.45
C CYS A 207 7.44 -18.25 -5.10
N ILE A 208 8.50 -17.94 -4.35
CA ILE A 208 9.89 -18.19 -4.76
C ILE A 208 10.20 -19.68 -4.64
N GLU A 209 10.07 -20.21 -3.43
CA GLU A 209 10.42 -21.57 -3.06
C GLU A 209 9.73 -21.98 -1.75
N GLN A 210 9.40 -23.26 -1.64
CA GLN A 210 8.79 -23.86 -0.45
C GLN A 210 9.02 -25.37 -0.49
N ASP A 211 8.99 -26.03 0.66
CA ASP A 211 9.08 -27.49 0.79
C ASP A 211 7.74 -28.16 1.11
N ALA A 212 6.73 -27.38 1.51
CA ALA A 212 5.35 -27.81 1.69
C ALA A 212 4.40 -26.74 1.17
N VAL A 213 3.42 -27.16 0.37
CA VAL A 213 2.38 -26.26 -0.17
C VAL A 213 1.62 -25.64 0.99
N TRP A 214 1.66 -24.31 1.06
CA TRP A 214 0.98 -23.55 2.09
C TRP A 214 -0.12 -22.68 1.47
N PRO A 215 -1.41 -22.97 1.73
CA PRO A 215 -2.50 -22.23 1.11
C PRO A 215 -2.60 -20.79 1.61
N ILE A 216 -3.12 -19.92 0.75
CA ILE A 216 -3.69 -18.61 1.13
C ILE A 216 -5.19 -18.63 0.85
N TYR A 217 -5.95 -18.00 1.72
CA TYR A 217 -7.39 -17.87 1.58
C TYR A 217 -7.73 -16.40 1.37
N LEU A 218 -8.58 -16.10 0.40
CA LEU A 218 -9.03 -14.74 0.09
C LEU A 218 -10.54 -14.66 0.00
N SER A 219 -11.14 -13.66 0.64
CA SER A 219 -12.57 -13.38 0.49
C SER A 219 -12.86 -12.78 -0.88
N ARG A 220 -14.14 -12.67 -1.24
CA ARG A 220 -14.56 -11.70 -2.25
C ARG A 220 -14.19 -10.28 -1.82
N VAL A 221 -14.22 -9.35 -2.78
CA VAL A 221 -14.16 -7.91 -2.48
C VAL A 221 -15.33 -7.53 -1.59
N VAL A 222 -15.03 -6.81 -0.51
CA VAL A 222 -16.00 -6.26 0.43
C VAL A 222 -15.77 -4.77 0.64
N ASP A 223 -16.80 -4.09 1.15
CA ASP A 223 -16.62 -2.72 1.62
C ASP A 223 -15.66 -2.67 2.80
N TRP A 224 -14.94 -1.56 2.90
CA TRP A 224 -14.07 -1.29 4.03
C TRP A 224 -14.84 -1.33 5.35
N PRO A 225 -14.32 -2.05 6.36
CA PRO A 225 -15.01 -2.18 7.63
C PRO A 225 -15.19 -0.84 8.35
N THR A 226 -16.35 -0.66 8.97
CA THR A 226 -16.62 0.54 9.79
C THR A 226 -16.07 0.39 11.21
N ALA A 227 -16.00 1.49 11.96
CA ALA A 227 -15.68 1.46 13.39
C ALA A 227 -16.64 0.55 14.19
N GLN A 228 -17.89 0.41 13.75
CA GLN A 228 -18.84 -0.47 14.43
C GLN A 228 -18.46 -1.93 14.23
N PHE A 229 -18.11 -2.32 13.00
CA PHE A 229 -17.64 -3.66 12.68
C PHE A 229 -16.40 -4.03 13.50
N ALA A 230 -15.43 -3.13 13.54
CA ALA A 230 -14.16 -3.31 14.24
C ALA A 230 -14.29 -3.62 15.74
N ARG A 231 -15.31 -3.07 16.41
CA ARG A 231 -15.54 -3.34 17.85
C ARG A 231 -15.94 -4.77 18.14
N SER A 232 -16.41 -5.50 17.13
CA SER A 232 -16.76 -6.92 17.20
C SER A 232 -15.90 -7.76 16.24
N PHE A 233 -14.69 -7.29 15.91
CA PHE A 233 -13.79 -8.03 15.05
C PHE A 233 -13.41 -9.36 15.73
N ASP A 234 -13.79 -10.45 15.09
CA ASP A 234 -13.39 -11.81 15.43
C ASP A 234 -13.01 -12.53 14.12
N PRO A 235 -11.72 -12.83 13.92
CA PRO A 235 -11.26 -13.51 12.71
C PRO A 235 -12.02 -14.80 12.39
N GLU A 236 -12.34 -15.62 13.39
CA GLU A 236 -12.97 -16.92 13.13
C GLU A 236 -14.44 -16.76 12.73
N THR A 237 -15.14 -15.76 13.28
CA THR A 237 -16.49 -15.41 12.84
C THR A 237 -16.51 -14.93 11.38
N ILE A 238 -15.52 -14.11 10.96
CA ILE A 238 -15.41 -13.64 9.57
C ILE A 238 -15.09 -14.80 8.63
N ILE A 239 -14.13 -15.67 9.01
CA ILE A 239 -13.74 -16.84 8.20
C ILE A 239 -14.90 -17.81 8.03
N ALA A 240 -15.72 -18.01 9.07
CA ALA A 240 -16.86 -18.92 9.04
C ALA A 240 -18.09 -18.36 8.31
N ASP A 241 -18.17 -17.04 8.08
CA ASP A 241 -19.33 -16.42 7.45
C ASP A 241 -19.31 -16.63 5.92
N PRO A 242 -20.28 -17.38 5.36
CA PRO A 242 -20.34 -17.67 3.92
C PRO A 242 -20.53 -16.41 3.07
N ALA A 243 -20.96 -15.29 3.66
CA ALA A 243 -21.08 -14.02 2.95
C ALA A 243 -19.72 -13.47 2.49
N TYR A 244 -18.60 -13.90 3.06
CA TYR A 244 -17.26 -13.49 2.60
C TYR A 244 -16.71 -14.36 1.46
N ASP A 245 -17.28 -15.55 1.23
CA ASP A 245 -16.95 -16.40 0.07
C ASP A 245 -15.43 -16.60 -0.11
N PHE A 246 -14.78 -17.14 0.93
CA PHE A 246 -13.34 -17.39 0.91
C PHE A 246 -12.96 -18.48 -0.10
N ALA A 247 -12.04 -18.16 -0.99
CA ALA A 247 -11.42 -19.08 -1.94
C ALA A 247 -10.02 -19.50 -1.45
N GLU A 248 -9.72 -20.81 -1.54
CA GLU A 248 -8.40 -21.36 -1.27
C GLU A 248 -7.51 -21.32 -2.51
N HIS A 249 -6.28 -20.85 -2.35
CA HIS A 249 -5.28 -20.77 -3.42
C HIS A 249 -3.99 -21.50 -3.03
N LEU A 250 -3.60 -22.47 -3.85
CA LEU A 250 -2.38 -23.25 -3.69
C LEU A 250 -1.26 -22.65 -4.55
N LEU A 251 -0.45 -21.80 -3.95
CA LEU A 251 0.71 -21.23 -4.62
C LEU A 251 1.82 -22.28 -4.65
N HIS A 252 2.36 -22.56 -5.84
CA HIS A 252 3.55 -23.38 -6.05
C HIS A 252 4.73 -22.48 -6.47
N PRO A 253 5.99 -22.94 -6.34
CA PRO A 253 7.13 -22.17 -6.81
C PRO A 253 6.97 -21.71 -8.27
N ASN A 254 7.31 -20.45 -8.55
CA ASN A 254 7.10 -19.76 -9.84
C ASN A 254 5.65 -19.39 -10.19
N ARG A 255 4.71 -19.54 -9.26
CA ARG A 255 3.35 -18.98 -9.38
C ARG A 255 3.23 -17.71 -8.56
N ALA A 256 2.37 -16.80 -9.03
CA ALA A 256 1.93 -15.67 -8.25
C ALA A 256 0.41 -15.60 -8.15
N LEU A 257 -0.05 -14.87 -7.15
CA LEU A 257 -1.41 -14.44 -7.00
C LEU A 257 -1.45 -12.91 -7.00
N LEU A 258 -2.32 -12.34 -7.82
CA LEU A 258 -2.62 -10.92 -7.82
C LEU A 258 -4.01 -10.72 -7.23
N PHE A 259 -4.11 -9.98 -6.13
CA PHE A 259 -5.38 -9.75 -5.44
C PHE A 259 -5.48 -8.30 -4.93
N ASN A 260 -6.66 -7.93 -4.43
CA ASN A 260 -6.86 -6.61 -3.86
C ASN A 260 -6.67 -6.63 -2.34
N GLY A 261 -5.46 -6.28 -1.86
CA GLY A 261 -5.09 -6.38 -0.45
C GLY A 261 -5.96 -5.53 0.48
N SER A 262 -6.36 -4.35 0.02
CA SER A 262 -7.10 -3.39 0.85
C SER A 262 -8.60 -3.64 0.94
N SER A 263 -9.16 -4.50 0.07
CA SER A 263 -10.62 -4.76 0.01
C SER A 263 -10.98 -6.25 -0.02
N GLN A 264 -10.00 -7.15 0.06
CA GLN A 264 -10.22 -8.57 0.29
C GLN A 264 -9.57 -8.98 1.61
N TRP A 265 -10.36 -9.58 2.50
CA TRP A 265 -9.80 -10.26 3.66
C TRP A 265 -8.95 -11.42 3.18
N HIS A 266 -7.76 -11.58 3.76
CA HIS A 266 -6.92 -12.70 3.43
C HIS A 266 -6.10 -13.19 4.62
N TYR A 267 -5.74 -14.47 4.58
CA TYR A 267 -5.01 -15.13 5.64
C TYR A 267 -4.33 -16.40 5.17
N ARG A 268 -3.37 -16.88 5.98
CA ARG A 268 -2.80 -18.22 5.88
C ARG A 268 -2.85 -18.86 7.26
N ARG A 269 -3.52 -20.02 7.38
CA ARG A 269 -3.51 -20.79 8.62
C ARG A 269 -2.07 -21.10 9.05
N PRO A 270 -1.77 -21.26 10.35
CA PRO A 270 -0.45 -21.70 10.78
C PRO A 270 0.00 -22.95 10.03
N LYS A 271 1.28 -23.00 9.63
CA LYS A 271 1.86 -24.19 9.00
C LYS A 271 1.68 -25.42 9.90
N VAL A 272 1.27 -26.53 9.30
CA VAL A 272 1.31 -27.84 9.97
C VAL A 272 2.78 -28.25 10.06
N ALA A 273 3.22 -28.58 11.27
CA ALA A 273 4.63 -28.72 11.70
C ALA A 273 5.67 -29.01 10.60
N GLY A 274 6.70 -28.17 10.58
CA GLY A 274 7.81 -28.25 9.63
C GLY A 274 7.63 -27.31 8.44
N GLY A 275 8.69 -27.23 7.65
CA GLY A 275 8.67 -26.56 6.36
C GLY A 275 9.15 -25.10 6.36
N PHE A 276 9.36 -24.58 5.16
CA PHE A 276 9.61 -23.17 4.87
C PHE A 276 8.76 -22.71 3.67
N CYS A 277 8.55 -21.41 3.55
CA CYS A 277 7.97 -20.80 2.35
C CYS A 277 8.53 -19.39 2.18
N HIS A 278 9.20 -19.15 1.06
CA HIS A 278 9.76 -17.87 0.69
C HIS A 278 8.83 -17.21 -0.33
N LEU A 279 8.29 -16.06 0.04
CA LEU A 279 7.35 -15.27 -0.75
C LEU A 279 7.94 -13.90 -1.03
N LEU A 280 7.66 -13.36 -2.21
CA LEU A 280 7.98 -11.99 -2.59
C LEU A 280 6.68 -11.25 -2.83
N PHE A 281 6.53 -10.09 -2.18
CA PHE A 281 5.34 -9.27 -2.31
C PHE A 281 5.68 -7.97 -3.02
N PHE A 282 4.99 -7.71 -4.13
CA PHE A 282 5.01 -6.40 -4.79
C PHE A 282 3.66 -5.71 -4.60
N HIS A 283 3.71 -4.49 -4.10
CA HIS A 283 2.52 -3.70 -3.83
C HIS A 283 2.40 -2.56 -4.82
N TYR A 284 1.19 -2.36 -5.29
CA TYR A 284 0.87 -1.31 -6.25
C TYR A 284 -0.38 -0.55 -5.82
N VAL A 285 -0.37 0.73 -6.16
CA VAL A 285 -1.50 1.64 -6.01
C VAL A 285 -1.81 2.25 -7.38
N PRO A 286 -3.08 2.59 -7.69
CA PRO A 286 -3.39 3.31 -8.91
C PRO A 286 -2.58 4.61 -9.03
N ALA A 287 -2.06 4.87 -10.23
CA ALA A 287 -1.19 6.02 -10.46
C ALA A 287 -1.91 7.34 -10.08
N GLY A 288 -1.21 8.23 -9.38
CA GLY A 288 -1.77 9.50 -8.90
C GLY A 288 -2.55 9.42 -7.59
N CYS A 289 -2.61 8.24 -6.95
CA CYS A 289 -3.27 8.05 -5.66
C CYS A 289 -2.29 8.09 -4.46
N GLU A 290 -1.02 8.44 -4.65
CA GLU A 290 0.00 8.48 -3.59
C GLU A 290 -0.40 9.44 -2.45
N ALA A 291 -0.98 10.59 -2.79
CA ALA A 291 -1.49 11.54 -1.80
C ALA A 291 -2.81 11.09 -1.14
N LEU A 292 -3.54 10.16 -1.76
CA LEU A 292 -4.80 9.63 -1.25
C LEU A 292 -4.55 8.56 -0.18
N VAL A 293 -3.52 7.73 -0.37
CA VAL A 293 -3.11 6.69 0.59
C VAL A 293 -2.24 7.23 1.74
N GLU A 294 -2.02 8.54 1.78
CA GLU A 294 -1.19 9.22 2.78
C GLU A 294 -2.06 10.16 3.65
N PRO A 295 -2.60 9.70 4.79
CA PRO A 295 -3.59 10.46 5.57
C PRO A 295 -3.15 11.85 6.01
N ARG A 296 -1.84 12.08 6.21
CA ARG A 296 -1.32 13.41 6.59
C ARG A 296 -1.47 14.46 5.47
N ARG A 297 -1.83 14.05 4.25
CA ARG A 297 -1.99 14.93 3.07
C ARG A 297 -3.44 15.19 2.69
N TRP A 298 -4.42 14.64 3.42
CA TRP A 298 -5.84 14.75 3.03
C TRP A 298 -6.36 16.20 3.01
N ALA A 299 -5.94 17.05 3.95
CA ALA A 299 -6.37 18.46 3.95
C ALA A 299 -5.99 19.17 2.64
N GLU A 300 -4.77 18.95 2.15
CA GLU A 300 -4.29 19.47 0.86
C GLU A 300 -5.01 18.77 -0.31
N ARG A 301 -5.05 17.42 -0.30
CA ARG A 301 -5.57 16.61 -1.40
C ARG A 301 -7.04 16.89 -1.72
N PHE A 302 -7.86 17.14 -0.71
CA PHE A 302 -9.29 17.42 -0.83
C PHE A 302 -9.61 18.92 -0.80
N GLY A 303 -8.64 19.79 -0.50
CA GLY A 303 -8.91 21.21 -0.29
C GLY A 303 -9.93 21.45 0.83
N ILE A 304 -9.79 20.70 1.93
CA ILE A 304 -10.63 20.82 3.13
C ILE A 304 -9.69 21.22 4.28
N ALA A 305 -9.59 22.52 4.55
CA ALA A 305 -8.68 23.05 5.57
C ALA A 305 -9.03 22.52 6.97
N GLU A 306 -10.30 22.24 7.20
CA GLU A 306 -10.83 21.68 8.44
C GLU A 306 -10.24 20.30 8.75
N LEU A 307 -9.71 19.54 7.76
CA LEU A 307 -9.02 18.27 8.00
C LEU A 307 -7.62 18.44 8.62
N GLN A 308 -7.01 19.63 8.56
CA GLN A 308 -5.63 19.85 9.00
C GLN A 308 -5.36 19.39 10.45
N PRO A 309 -6.23 19.66 11.45
CA PRO A 309 -6.03 19.17 12.81
C PRO A 309 -5.97 17.65 12.92
N LEU A 310 -6.70 16.94 12.07
CA LEU A 310 -6.67 15.48 12.01
C LEU A 310 -5.41 14.97 11.30
N CYS A 311 -5.01 15.60 10.19
CA CYS A 311 -3.76 15.30 9.49
C CYS A 311 -2.53 15.50 10.40
N ASP A 312 -2.53 16.54 11.24
CA ASP A 312 -1.47 16.78 12.23
C ASP A 312 -1.37 15.68 13.28
N LEU A 313 -2.50 15.11 13.70
CA LEU A 313 -2.52 13.96 14.62
C LEU A 313 -1.94 12.71 13.95
N PHE A 314 -2.23 12.50 12.66
CA PHE A 314 -1.71 11.36 11.90
C PHE A 314 -0.21 11.43 11.61
N ALA A 315 0.36 12.64 11.57
CA ALA A 315 1.80 12.84 11.36
C ALA A 315 2.66 12.39 12.56
N ARG A 316 2.02 12.02 13.68
CA ARG A 316 2.65 11.62 14.93
C ARG A 316 2.21 10.21 15.32
N PRO A 317 2.95 9.17 14.89
CA PRO A 317 2.63 7.77 15.22
C PRO A 317 2.60 7.50 16.73
N ASP A 318 3.25 8.37 17.52
CA ASP A 318 3.28 8.32 18.99
C ASP A 318 2.04 8.95 19.65
N VAL A 319 1.24 9.74 18.92
CA VAL A 319 0.17 10.58 19.47
C VAL A 319 -1.22 10.20 19.00
N ASP A 320 -1.35 9.51 17.87
CA ASP A 320 -2.64 8.97 17.43
C ASP A 320 -3.10 7.76 18.27
N GLY A 321 -2.31 7.35 19.26
CA GLY A 321 -2.63 6.24 20.16
C GLY A 321 -2.77 4.93 19.39
N LEU A 322 -1.94 4.77 18.35
CA LEU A 322 -1.82 3.55 17.54
C LEU A 322 -0.76 2.58 18.08
N ALA A 323 0.04 3.01 19.07
CA ALA A 323 0.98 2.19 19.83
C ALA A 323 0.32 1.58 21.07
#